data_AF-A0A831SJI9-F1
#
_entry.id   AF-A0A831SJI9-F1
#
_cell.length_a   1.000
_cell.length_b   1.000
_cell.length_c   1.000
_cell.angle_alpha   90.00
_cell.angle_beta   90.00
_cell.angle_gamma   90.00
#
_symmetry.space_group_name_H-M   'P 1'
#
loop_
_entity.id
_entity.type
_entity.pdbx_description
1 polymer ?
#
loop_
_entity_poly.entity_id
_entity_poly.type
_entity_poly.pdbx_seq_one_letter_code
_entity_poly.pdbx_strand_id
1 'polypeptide(L)'
;TRATFTETVADRFRAYNWRVIDHINGHSVEEIKAAIIKAKENEERPTLIIAKTHIGYGSPTKQGSSNCHGAPLGEEEVKGLKKNLGLPPEERFYIPTEVKEFFANRKNQLIKKREEWENKFTQWGKKYPELKEQWDKALNLTIPQGLELESLEIKSPIATRAASSIVLNKIADKIPYLVGGSADLAPSTKAYLNKYQEVQKGSFEGRNIRFGVREHAMGAITNGIAAHQGFRPYCSTFFVFSDYMRAAIRMAALMKLPVIYIFTHDSIFVGEDGPTHQPVEQLESLRAIPNLRVIRPADEEETIFAWKEILKKVEGPVALILSRQALPHLEKHRGIKEFPRGGYIISHQEKEGPQVVLIASGSEVAIATKVNLILKVNGITGRVVSIPDREEFLRQEKKYIDEVLGPKDALRVVIEANTGQGWYQLLSDRHYTVFMNSFGKSAPAQQLAEYFGFTPEKIAQKIIQLL
;
A
#
# COMPACT_ATOMS: atom_id res chain seq x y z
N THR A 1 29.51 -16.95 -1.77
CA THR A 1 29.43 -15.71 -0.97
C THR A 1 30.72 -14.90 -1.00
N ARG A 2 31.93 -15.49 -0.89
CA ARG A 2 33.20 -14.72 -0.92
C ARG A 2 33.45 -13.86 -2.18
N ALA A 3 32.77 -14.16 -3.29
CA ALA A 3 32.86 -13.36 -4.52
C ALA A 3 31.98 -12.08 -4.49
N THR A 4 30.97 -12.01 -3.62
CA THR A 4 29.94 -10.94 -3.65
C THR A 4 29.59 -10.35 -2.28
N PHE A 5 30.08 -10.94 -1.18
CA PHE A 5 29.76 -10.53 0.19
C PHE A 5 30.99 -10.71 1.10
N THR A 6 31.79 -9.66 1.20
CA THR A 6 33.06 -9.61 1.95
C THR A 6 33.14 -8.43 2.92
N GLU A 7 32.05 -7.70 3.12
CA GLU A 7 31.99 -6.59 4.08
C GLU A 7 32.06 -7.07 5.54
N THR A 8 32.41 -6.17 6.45
CA THR A 8 32.24 -6.40 7.88
C THR A 8 30.85 -5.96 8.33
N VAL A 9 29.91 -6.91 8.37
CA VAL A 9 28.53 -6.67 8.85
C VAL A 9 28.52 -6.06 10.25
N ALA A 10 29.39 -6.55 11.14
CA ALA A 10 29.50 -6.04 12.51
C ALA A 10 29.77 -4.53 12.53
N ASP A 11 30.73 -4.06 11.73
CA ASP A 11 31.12 -2.64 11.71
C ASP A 11 30.04 -1.77 11.06
N ARG A 12 29.37 -2.26 10.01
CA ARG A 12 28.23 -1.56 9.41
C ARG A 12 27.10 -1.34 10.42
N PHE A 13 26.79 -2.34 11.25
CA PHE A 13 25.75 -2.21 12.29
C PHE A 13 26.21 -1.35 13.47
N ARG A 14 27.48 -1.40 13.87
CA ARG A 14 28.05 -0.45 14.84
C ARG A 14 27.93 0.99 14.34
N ALA A 15 28.18 1.24 13.05
CA ALA A 15 28.00 2.56 12.44
C ALA A 15 26.54 3.04 12.47
N TYR A 16 25.55 2.14 12.39
CA TYR A 16 24.14 2.44 12.63
C TYR A 16 23.77 2.62 14.11
N ASN A 17 24.75 2.60 15.02
CA ASN A 17 24.58 2.66 16.47
C ASN A 17 23.83 1.46 17.08
N TRP A 18 23.94 0.28 16.46
CA TRP A 18 23.47 -0.97 17.06
C TRP A 18 24.48 -1.50 18.08
N ARG A 19 23.99 -2.19 19.12
CA ARG A 19 24.85 -3.05 19.93
C ARG A 19 25.17 -4.30 19.10
N VAL A 20 26.45 -4.64 18.98
CA VAL A 20 26.87 -5.87 18.29
C VAL A 20 27.48 -6.83 19.30
N ILE A 21 26.96 -8.05 19.36
CA ILE A 21 27.50 -9.17 20.11
C ILE A 21 27.95 -10.22 19.10
N ASP A 22 29.22 -10.22 18.76
CA ASP A 22 29.83 -11.07 17.73
C ASP A 22 30.72 -12.16 18.34
N HIS A 23 31.33 -12.97 17.46
CA HIS A 23 32.18 -14.11 17.81
C HIS A 23 31.49 -15.21 18.62
N ILE A 24 30.15 -15.31 18.53
CA ILE A 24 29.38 -16.36 19.18
C ILE A 24 29.49 -17.65 18.39
N ASN A 25 29.80 -18.77 19.05
CA ASN A 25 29.67 -20.09 18.46
C ASN A 25 28.18 -20.44 18.34
N GLY A 26 27.66 -20.46 17.10
CA GLY A 26 26.26 -20.78 16.82
C GLY A 26 25.87 -22.23 17.10
N HIS A 27 26.82 -23.09 17.49
CA HIS A 27 26.58 -24.46 17.94
C HIS A 27 26.68 -24.63 19.46
N SER A 28 26.99 -23.58 20.23
CA SER A 28 26.96 -23.60 21.70
C SER A 28 25.66 -22.98 22.22
N VAL A 29 24.87 -23.78 22.94
CA VAL A 29 23.63 -23.33 23.58
C VAL A 29 23.94 -22.32 24.68
N GLU A 30 25.04 -22.52 25.41
CA GLU A 30 25.50 -21.68 26.51
C GLU A 30 25.88 -20.28 26.00
N GLU A 31 26.67 -20.20 24.93
CA GLU A 31 27.09 -18.91 24.36
C GLU A 31 25.91 -18.13 23.77
N ILE A 32 25.00 -18.82 23.06
CA ILE A 32 23.79 -18.18 22.52
C ILE A 32 22.92 -17.64 23.66
N LYS A 33 22.72 -18.43 24.72
CA LYS A 33 21.95 -18.02 25.90
C LYS A 33 22.59 -16.80 26.58
N ALA A 34 23.90 -16.82 26.77
CA ALA A 34 24.64 -15.69 27.33
C ALA A 34 24.51 -14.42 26.46
N ALA A 35 24.61 -14.56 25.14
CA ALA A 35 24.44 -13.45 24.20
C ALA A 35 23.03 -12.86 24.25
N ILE A 36 21.97 -13.68 24.35
CA ILE A 36 20.58 -13.21 24.46
C ILE A 36 20.35 -12.50 25.81
N ILE A 37 20.88 -13.03 26.91
CA ILE A 37 20.80 -12.37 28.23
C ILE A 37 21.47 -11.00 28.14
N LYS A 38 22.70 -10.96 27.64
CA LYS A 38 23.46 -9.73 27.43
C LYS A 38 22.72 -8.74 26.55
N ALA A 39 22.08 -9.18 25.46
CA ALA A 39 21.30 -8.33 24.58
C ALA A 39 20.15 -7.61 25.32
N LYS A 40 19.49 -8.28 26.27
CA LYS A 40 18.37 -7.73 27.05
C LYS A 40 18.77 -6.71 28.12
N GLU A 41 20.06 -6.62 28.47
CA GLU A 41 20.55 -5.65 29.46
C GLU A 41 20.54 -4.19 28.96
N ASN A 42 20.39 -3.97 27.64
CA ASN A 42 20.39 -2.63 27.06
C ASN A 42 19.05 -2.34 26.37
N GLU A 43 18.36 -1.32 26.85
CA GLU A 43 17.04 -0.91 26.35
C GLU A 43 17.12 0.31 25.41
N GLU A 44 18.31 0.91 25.24
CA GLU A 44 18.46 2.18 24.51
C GLU A 44 18.75 2.05 23.02
N ARG A 45 19.20 0.88 22.57
CA ARG A 45 19.55 0.63 21.16
C ARG A 45 19.24 -0.80 20.73
N PRO A 46 18.91 -1.03 19.45
CA PRO A 46 18.73 -2.38 18.92
C PRO A 46 20.04 -3.19 18.98
N THR A 47 19.92 -4.52 19.05
CA THR A 47 21.06 -5.44 19.18
C THR A 47 21.13 -6.42 18.00
N LEU A 48 22.31 -6.58 17.41
CA LEU A 48 22.66 -7.63 16.45
C LEU A 48 23.54 -8.66 17.16
N ILE A 49 23.12 -9.93 17.13
CA ILE A 49 23.93 -11.07 17.58
C ILE A 49 24.48 -11.78 16.33
N ILE A 50 25.81 -11.91 16.22
CA ILE A 50 26.48 -12.60 15.13
C ILE A 50 26.98 -13.95 15.64
N ALA A 51 26.18 -14.99 15.43
CA ALA A 51 26.51 -16.37 15.74
C ALA A 51 26.99 -17.11 14.48
N LYS A 52 28.21 -17.65 14.53
CA LYS A 52 28.82 -18.40 13.42
C LYS A 52 28.34 -19.84 13.42
N THR A 53 27.75 -20.28 12.31
CA THR A 53 27.26 -21.66 12.14
C THR A 53 27.92 -22.31 10.93
N HIS A 54 27.80 -23.64 10.86
CA HIS A 54 28.04 -24.40 9.64
C HIS A 54 26.67 -24.78 9.06
N ILE A 55 26.37 -24.34 7.83
CA ILE A 55 25.15 -24.77 7.15
C ILE A 55 25.20 -26.29 6.93
N GLY A 56 24.09 -26.99 7.14
CA GLY A 56 24.05 -28.46 7.05
C GLY A 56 24.95 -29.16 8.08
N TYR A 57 25.11 -28.60 9.28
CA TYR A 57 25.95 -29.18 10.33
C TYR A 57 25.59 -30.64 10.63
N GLY A 58 26.62 -31.49 10.75
CA GLY A 58 26.53 -32.93 10.94
C GLY A 58 26.36 -33.73 9.64
N SER A 59 26.05 -33.09 8.50
CA SER A 59 25.92 -33.78 7.22
C SER A 59 27.29 -34.25 6.72
N PRO A 60 27.49 -35.57 6.46
CA PRO A 60 28.81 -36.11 6.18
C PRO A 60 29.54 -35.49 4.98
N THR A 61 28.82 -35.22 3.89
CA THR A 61 29.40 -34.73 2.63
C THR A 61 28.89 -33.34 2.25
N LYS A 62 27.75 -32.91 2.80
CA LYS A 62 27.09 -31.64 2.45
C LYS A 62 27.25 -30.52 3.48
N GLN A 63 27.86 -30.77 4.64
CA GLN A 63 28.14 -29.70 5.61
C GLN A 63 29.00 -28.59 4.97
N GLY A 64 28.61 -27.34 5.19
CA GLY A 64 29.33 -26.17 4.65
C GLY A 64 29.15 -25.95 3.14
N SER A 65 28.40 -26.82 2.45
CA SER A 65 28.17 -26.73 1.01
C SER A 65 26.86 -26.01 0.69
N SER A 66 26.81 -25.31 -0.44
CA SER A 66 25.55 -24.76 -0.98
C SER A 66 24.51 -25.84 -1.29
N ASN A 67 24.93 -27.08 -1.49
CA ASN A 67 24.04 -28.21 -1.82
C ASN A 67 23.10 -28.61 -0.67
N CYS A 68 23.30 -28.10 0.55
CA CYS A 68 22.37 -28.30 1.67
C CYS A 68 21.39 -27.12 1.87
N HIS A 69 21.44 -26.07 1.04
CA HIS A 69 20.64 -24.86 1.26
C HIS A 69 19.20 -24.97 0.75
N GLY A 70 19.01 -25.39 -0.50
CA GLY A 70 17.72 -25.28 -1.20
C GLY A 70 17.17 -26.59 -1.77
N ALA A 71 17.79 -27.73 -1.43
CA ALA A 71 17.38 -29.04 -1.93
C ALA A 71 17.39 -30.07 -0.79
N PRO A 72 16.54 -31.13 -0.86
CA PRO A 72 16.62 -32.26 0.05
C PRO A 72 18.04 -32.86 0.08
N LEU A 73 18.47 -33.31 1.27
CA LEU A 73 19.81 -33.88 1.45
C LEU A 73 20.01 -35.21 0.70
N GLY A 74 18.95 -35.98 0.45
CA GLY A 74 19.02 -37.33 -0.11
C GLY A 74 19.13 -38.40 0.98
N GLU A 75 18.68 -39.62 0.68
CA GLU A 75 18.48 -40.67 1.71
C GLU A 75 19.79 -41.07 2.42
N GLU A 76 20.86 -41.31 1.67
CA GLU A 76 22.16 -41.70 2.26
C GLU A 76 22.76 -40.60 3.12
N GLU A 77 22.66 -39.34 2.68
CA GLU A 77 23.15 -38.19 3.46
C GLU A 77 22.35 -38.02 4.75
N VAL A 78 21.03 -38.25 4.72
CA VAL A 78 20.16 -38.22 5.91
C VAL A 78 20.53 -39.35 6.88
N LYS A 79 20.76 -40.57 6.40
CA LYS A 79 21.20 -41.70 7.24
C LYS A 79 22.55 -41.39 7.90
N GLY A 80 23.50 -40.85 7.14
CA GLY A 80 24.81 -40.45 7.67
C GLY A 80 24.71 -39.32 8.70
N LEU A 81 23.89 -38.29 8.44
CA LEU A 81 23.62 -37.22 9.40
C LEU A 81 23.05 -37.77 10.71
N LYS A 82 22.05 -38.66 10.64
CA LYS A 82 21.47 -39.29 11.83
C LYS A 82 22.52 -40.06 12.63
N LYS A 83 23.38 -40.85 11.97
CA LYS A 83 24.50 -41.55 12.63
C LYS A 83 25.42 -40.56 13.35
N ASN A 84 25.81 -39.47 12.69
CA ASN A 84 26.67 -38.43 13.28
C ASN A 84 26.03 -37.73 14.49
N LEU A 85 24.70 -37.63 14.54
CA LEU A 85 23.94 -37.04 15.64
C LEU A 85 23.51 -38.07 16.72
N GLY A 86 23.87 -39.34 16.58
CA GLY A 86 23.45 -40.40 17.51
C GLY A 86 21.96 -40.78 17.40
N LEU A 87 21.32 -40.52 16.26
CA LEU A 87 19.91 -40.82 16.01
C LEU A 87 19.73 -42.13 15.19
N PRO A 88 18.61 -42.85 15.33
CA PRO A 88 18.30 -44.05 14.56
C PRO A 88 18.30 -43.80 13.04
N PRO A 89 19.24 -44.36 12.25
CA PRO A 89 19.42 -43.97 10.84
C PRO A 89 18.21 -44.26 9.95
N GLU A 90 17.53 -45.37 10.20
CA GLU A 90 16.44 -45.87 9.37
C GLU A 90 15.07 -45.27 9.71
N GLU A 91 14.89 -44.70 10.91
CA GLU A 91 13.58 -44.22 11.35
C GLU A 91 13.24 -42.84 10.76
N ARG A 92 12.07 -42.70 10.14
CA ARG A 92 11.57 -41.42 9.62
C ARG A 92 10.74 -40.70 10.69
N PHE A 93 10.91 -39.38 10.79
CA PHE A 93 10.22 -38.54 11.78
C PHE A 93 10.36 -39.02 13.23
N TYR A 94 11.47 -39.71 13.55
CA TYR A 94 11.77 -40.13 14.92
C TYR A 94 12.00 -38.92 15.82
N ILE A 95 11.36 -38.93 16.99
CA ILE A 95 11.52 -37.92 18.04
C ILE A 95 11.62 -38.67 19.37
N PRO A 96 12.73 -38.55 20.11
CA PRO A 96 12.91 -39.20 21.41
C PRO A 96 11.83 -38.79 22.42
N THR A 97 11.50 -39.70 23.35
CA THR A 97 10.46 -39.48 24.35
C THR A 97 10.78 -38.27 25.24
N GLU A 98 12.03 -38.13 25.67
CA GLU A 98 12.49 -37.03 26.51
C GLU A 98 12.32 -35.65 25.84
N VAL A 99 12.47 -35.58 24.51
CA VAL A 99 12.23 -34.35 23.74
C VAL A 99 10.74 -34.01 23.72
N LYS A 100 9.88 -35.02 23.49
CA LYS A 100 8.42 -34.83 23.53
C LYS A 100 7.96 -34.35 24.91
N GLU A 101 8.45 -34.98 25.97
CA GLU A 101 8.14 -34.62 27.35
C GLU A 101 8.63 -33.21 27.70
N PHE A 102 9.85 -32.85 27.28
CA PHE A 102 10.39 -31.50 27.49
C PHE A 102 9.47 -30.42 26.88
N PHE A 103 9.06 -30.58 25.61
CA PHE A 103 8.19 -29.60 24.95
C PHE A 103 6.76 -29.63 25.48
N ALA A 104 6.24 -30.79 25.90
CA ALA A 104 4.94 -30.88 26.57
C ALA A 104 4.95 -30.12 27.91
N ASN A 105 5.98 -30.32 28.73
CA ASN A 105 6.18 -29.58 29.97
C ASN A 105 6.34 -28.08 29.72
N ARG A 106 7.10 -27.70 28.68
CA ARG A 106 7.25 -26.29 28.29
C ARG A 106 5.93 -25.66 27.86
N LYS A 107 5.09 -26.37 27.12
CA LYS A 107 3.73 -25.93 26.75
C LYS A 107 2.90 -25.64 28.01
N ASN A 108 2.90 -26.53 28.99
CA ASN A 108 2.15 -26.34 30.24
C ASN A 108 2.61 -25.09 31.01
N GLN A 109 3.92 -24.80 31.03
CA GLN A 109 4.44 -23.56 31.63
C GLN A 109 3.98 -22.30 30.89
N LEU A 110 3.96 -22.35 29.55
CA LEU A 110 3.55 -21.21 28.73
C LEU A 110 2.05 -20.93 28.83
N ILE A 111 1.22 -21.97 28.96
CA ILE A 111 -0.22 -21.83 29.24
C ILE A 111 -0.43 -21.07 30.54
N LYS A 112 0.21 -21.49 31.63
CA LYS A 112 0.12 -20.79 32.93
C LYS A 112 0.54 -19.33 32.83
N LYS A 113 1.66 -19.06 32.14
CA LYS A 113 2.14 -17.68 31.92
C LYS A 113 1.14 -16.84 31.11
N ARG A 114 0.45 -17.44 30.14
CA ARG A 114 -0.61 -16.77 29.36
C ARG A 114 -1.82 -16.47 30.24
N GLU A 115 -2.29 -17.42 31.02
CA GLU A 115 -3.40 -17.24 31.97
C GLU A 115 -3.10 -16.12 32.97
N GLU A 116 -1.89 -16.08 33.53
CA GLU A 116 -1.44 -14.99 34.41
C GLU A 116 -1.50 -13.62 33.71
N TRP A 117 -1.06 -13.54 32.46
CA TRP A 117 -1.13 -12.30 31.68
C TRP A 117 -2.57 -11.91 31.37
N GLU A 118 -3.43 -12.85 31.00
CA GLU A 118 -4.85 -12.60 30.71
C GLU A 118 -5.61 -12.13 31.94
N ASN A 119 -5.31 -12.71 33.12
CA ASN A 119 -5.85 -12.25 34.39
C ASN A 119 -5.43 -10.82 34.70
N LYS A 120 -4.14 -10.48 34.53
CA LYS A 120 -3.64 -9.10 34.69
C LYS A 120 -4.29 -8.14 33.69
N PHE A 121 -4.43 -8.54 32.43
CA PHE A 121 -5.05 -7.72 31.39
C PHE A 121 -6.55 -7.51 31.65
N THR A 122 -7.25 -8.52 32.14
CA THR A 122 -8.67 -8.43 32.54
C THR A 122 -8.84 -7.48 33.72
N GLN A 123 -7.99 -7.58 34.74
CA GLN A 123 -8.01 -6.65 35.89
C GLN A 123 -7.69 -5.22 35.45
N TRP A 124 -6.70 -5.03 34.57
CA TRP A 124 -6.38 -3.74 33.97
C TRP A 124 -7.58 -3.16 33.21
N GLY A 125 -8.26 -3.97 32.39
CA GLY A 125 -9.42 -3.53 31.63
C GLY A 125 -10.61 -3.13 32.50
N LYS A 126 -10.84 -3.83 33.63
CA LYS A 126 -11.85 -3.43 34.63
C LYS A 126 -11.50 -2.11 35.32
N LYS A 127 -10.21 -1.87 35.57
CA LYS A 127 -9.72 -0.63 36.19
C LYS A 127 -9.76 0.57 35.24
N TYR A 128 -9.55 0.34 33.94
CA TYR A 128 -9.52 1.39 32.92
C TYR A 128 -10.47 1.04 31.74
N PRO A 129 -11.80 1.08 31.96
CA PRO A 129 -12.78 0.63 30.97
C PRO A 129 -12.71 1.43 29.66
N GLU A 130 -12.47 2.74 29.73
CA GLU A 130 -12.34 3.59 28.54
C GLU A 130 -11.11 3.25 27.70
N LEU A 131 -9.96 2.99 28.34
CA LEU A 131 -8.74 2.56 27.63
C LEU A 131 -8.90 1.16 27.05
N LYS A 132 -9.64 0.27 27.73
CA LYS A 132 -9.95 -1.06 27.19
C LYS A 132 -10.83 -0.97 25.95
N GLU A 133 -11.84 -0.10 25.96
CA GLU A 133 -12.68 0.14 24.78
C GLU A 133 -11.86 0.69 23.60
N GLN A 134 -10.97 1.66 23.86
CA GLN A 134 -10.05 2.19 22.84
C GLN A 134 -9.11 1.11 22.30
N TRP A 135 -8.57 0.26 23.18
CA TRP A 135 -7.74 -0.88 22.80
C TRP A 135 -8.49 -1.85 21.88
N ASP A 136 -9.73 -2.22 22.23
CA ASP A 136 -10.53 -3.14 21.43
C ASP A 136 -10.90 -2.56 20.06
N LYS A 137 -11.26 -1.27 20.01
CA LYS A 137 -11.50 -0.57 18.74
C LYS A 137 -10.24 -0.56 17.87
N ALA A 138 -9.08 -0.30 18.46
CA ALA A 138 -7.81 -0.28 17.75
C ALA A 138 -7.41 -1.67 17.23
N LEU A 139 -7.57 -2.71 18.05
CA LEU A 139 -7.25 -4.09 17.69
C LEU A 139 -8.13 -4.59 16.54
N ASN A 140 -9.42 -4.24 16.56
CA ASN A 140 -10.39 -4.60 15.53
C ASN A 140 -10.50 -3.58 14.39
N LEU A 141 -9.68 -2.52 14.40
CA LEU A 141 -9.75 -1.39 13.46
C LEU A 141 -11.17 -0.81 13.28
N THR A 142 -11.98 -0.82 14.34
CA THR A 142 -13.38 -0.41 14.30
C THR A 142 -13.52 1.10 14.07
N ILE A 143 -14.15 1.49 12.96
CA ILE A 143 -14.39 2.90 12.65
C ILE A 143 -15.25 3.53 13.78
N PRO A 144 -14.78 4.62 14.41
CA PRO A 144 -15.55 5.33 15.42
C PRO A 144 -16.90 5.84 14.86
N GLN A 145 -17.95 5.76 15.67
CA GLN A 145 -19.23 6.40 15.36
C GLN A 145 -19.07 7.92 15.25
N GLY A 146 -19.92 8.57 14.44
CA GLY A 146 -19.91 10.03 14.26
C GLY A 146 -18.76 10.57 13.41
N LEU A 147 -18.10 9.71 12.60
CA LEU A 147 -17.14 10.16 11.61
C LEU A 147 -17.86 10.75 10.39
N GLU A 148 -18.28 12.01 10.51
CA GLU A 148 -18.96 12.75 9.44
C GLU A 148 -17.95 13.29 8.42
N LEU A 149 -17.56 12.41 7.48
CA LEU A 149 -16.74 12.79 6.34
C LEU A 149 -17.55 13.43 5.22
N GLU A 150 -18.78 12.98 5.00
CA GLU A 150 -19.62 13.44 3.89
C GLU A 150 -20.03 14.91 4.01
N SER A 151 -20.11 15.44 5.23
CA SER A 151 -20.40 16.86 5.51
C SER A 151 -19.14 17.73 5.50
N LEU A 152 -17.96 17.16 5.21
CA LEU A 152 -16.72 17.93 5.17
C LEU A 152 -16.67 18.80 3.92
N GLU A 153 -16.86 20.10 4.08
CA GLU A 153 -16.67 21.06 2.99
C GLU A 153 -15.18 21.32 2.76
N ILE A 154 -14.73 21.09 1.53
CA ILE A 154 -13.39 21.42 1.06
C ILE A 154 -13.55 22.38 -0.12
N LYS A 155 -12.91 23.55 -0.04
CA LYS A 155 -12.97 24.55 -1.12
C LYS A 155 -12.11 24.11 -2.30
N SER A 156 -12.69 24.15 -3.50
CA SER A 156 -12.01 23.96 -4.78
C SER A 156 -11.76 25.33 -5.47
N PRO A 157 -10.82 25.43 -6.43
CA PRO A 157 -9.95 24.37 -6.92
C PRO A 157 -8.88 23.97 -5.88
N ILE A 158 -8.64 22.66 -5.76
CA ILE A 158 -7.67 22.11 -4.80
C ILE A 158 -7.02 20.83 -5.36
N ALA A 159 -5.76 20.58 -5.03
CA ALA A 159 -5.10 19.33 -5.41
C ALA A 159 -5.62 18.19 -4.53
N THR A 160 -5.78 16.98 -5.07
CA THR A 160 -6.33 15.86 -4.26
C THR A 160 -5.37 15.45 -3.14
N ARG A 161 -4.06 15.71 -3.25
CA ARG A 161 -3.11 15.60 -2.11
C ARG A 161 -3.45 16.54 -0.95
N ALA A 162 -3.87 17.76 -1.24
CA ALA A 162 -4.23 18.74 -0.24
C ALA A 162 -5.62 18.45 0.35
N ALA A 163 -6.59 18.03 -0.48
CA ALA A 163 -7.87 17.53 0.01
C ALA A 163 -7.67 16.31 0.93
N SER A 164 -6.82 15.36 0.53
CA SER A 164 -6.46 14.19 1.34
C SER A 164 -5.83 14.58 2.68
N SER A 165 -5.00 15.63 2.72
CA SER A 165 -4.43 16.14 3.97
C SER A 165 -5.50 16.64 4.95
N ILE A 166 -6.54 17.32 4.45
CA ILE A 166 -7.64 17.82 5.27
C ILE A 166 -8.42 16.64 5.84
N VAL A 167 -8.77 15.67 5.00
CA VAL A 167 -9.47 14.45 5.45
C VAL A 167 -8.62 13.67 6.45
N LEU A 168 -7.34 13.43 6.14
CA LEU A 168 -6.38 12.71 6.99
C LEU A 168 -6.28 13.32 8.40
N ASN A 169 -6.18 14.65 8.49
CA ASN A 169 -6.12 15.34 9.78
C ASN A 169 -7.46 15.26 10.54
N LYS A 170 -8.60 15.35 9.85
CA LYS A 170 -9.93 15.19 10.47
C LYS A 170 -10.15 13.79 11.02
N ILE A 171 -9.74 12.74 10.29
CA ILE A 171 -9.89 11.36 10.76
C ILE A 171 -8.92 11.03 11.90
N ALA A 172 -7.73 11.63 11.93
CA ALA A 172 -6.74 11.38 12.97
C ALA A 172 -7.26 11.77 14.37
N ASP A 173 -8.11 12.79 14.47
CA ASP A 173 -8.75 13.23 15.71
C ASP A 173 -9.77 12.25 16.28
N LYS A 174 -10.29 11.34 15.45
CA LYS A 174 -11.25 10.31 15.86
C LYS A 174 -10.64 8.92 15.93
N ILE A 175 -9.59 8.66 15.17
CA ILE A 175 -8.95 7.36 15.02
C ILE A 175 -7.55 7.44 15.67
N PRO A 176 -7.41 7.23 16.99
CA PRO A 176 -6.15 7.42 17.71
C PRO A 176 -5.06 6.43 17.28
N TYR A 177 -5.46 5.28 16.76
CA TYR A 177 -4.57 4.23 16.26
C TYR A 177 -4.10 4.44 14.80
N LEU A 178 -4.51 5.54 14.14
CA LEU A 178 -3.98 5.94 12.83
C LEU A 178 -2.59 6.55 13.01
N VAL A 179 -1.55 5.90 12.48
CA VAL A 179 -0.15 6.33 12.61
C VAL A 179 0.54 6.24 11.26
N GLY A 180 1.53 7.06 10.99
CA GLY A 180 2.20 7.00 9.71
C GLY A 180 3.05 8.21 9.39
N GLY A 181 3.46 8.34 8.14
CA GLY A 181 4.23 9.50 7.73
C GLY A 181 4.75 9.41 6.31
N SER A 182 5.96 9.94 6.09
CA SER A 182 6.51 10.10 4.75
C SER A 182 7.99 9.75 4.68
N ALA A 183 8.40 9.25 3.51
CA ALA A 183 9.80 9.15 3.12
C ALA A 183 10.35 10.53 2.74
N ASP A 184 10.59 11.37 3.75
CA ASP A 184 11.18 12.72 3.64
C ASP A 184 10.35 13.77 2.86
N LEU A 185 9.16 13.40 2.38
CA LEU A 185 8.35 14.23 1.49
C LEU A 185 7.10 14.81 2.16
N ALA A 186 7.03 14.85 3.49
CA ALA A 186 5.81 15.25 4.21
C ALA A 186 5.23 16.62 3.76
N PRO A 187 6.02 17.68 3.51
CA PRO A 187 5.50 18.94 2.98
C PRO A 187 4.87 18.82 1.58
N SER A 188 5.34 17.86 0.77
CA SER A 188 4.98 17.66 -0.63
C SER A 188 3.84 16.64 -0.80
N THR A 189 3.86 15.55 -0.03
CA THR A 189 2.79 14.53 0.00
C THR A 189 1.58 14.99 0.81
N LYS A 190 1.76 15.97 1.70
CA LYS A 190 0.72 16.49 2.60
C LYS A 190 0.14 15.40 3.52
N ALA A 191 0.96 14.44 3.94
CA ALA A 191 0.57 13.31 4.78
C ALA A 191 1.01 13.46 6.25
N TYR A 192 1.14 14.70 6.75
CA TYR A 192 1.53 14.99 8.13
C TYR A 192 0.29 15.24 9.01
N LEU A 193 0.29 14.69 10.23
CA LEU A 193 -0.76 14.92 11.21
C LEU A 193 -0.38 16.15 12.07
N ASN A 194 -0.95 17.31 11.75
CA ASN A 194 -0.51 18.62 12.25
C ASN A 194 -0.59 18.77 13.78
N LYS A 195 -1.53 18.07 14.43
CA LYS A 195 -1.76 18.14 15.88
C LYS A 195 -0.89 17.17 16.68
N TYR A 196 -0.16 16.26 16.02
CA TYR A 196 0.50 15.14 16.69
C TYR A 196 2.00 15.20 16.52
N GLN A 197 2.71 14.75 17.55
CA GLN A 197 4.18 14.74 17.57
C GLN A 197 4.75 13.62 16.70
N GLU A 198 6.06 13.70 16.48
CA GLU A 198 6.83 12.68 15.80
C GLU A 198 7.20 11.53 16.75
N VAL A 199 7.31 10.32 16.20
CA VAL A 199 7.91 9.19 16.91
C VAL A 199 9.42 9.33 16.88
N GLN A 200 10.03 9.53 18.04
CA GLN A 200 11.48 9.73 18.21
C GLN A 200 12.01 8.98 19.44
N LYS A 201 13.34 8.85 19.57
CA LYS A 201 13.96 8.29 20.79
C LYS A 201 13.50 9.11 22.00
N GLY A 202 12.84 8.47 22.96
CA GLY A 202 12.32 9.12 24.17
C GLY A 202 10.94 9.76 24.03
N SER A 203 10.30 9.71 22.85
CA SER A 203 8.93 10.16 22.61
C SER A 203 8.26 9.21 21.61
N PHE A 204 7.70 8.12 22.12
CA PHE A 204 7.11 7.04 21.31
C PHE A 204 5.59 7.15 21.16
N GLU A 205 4.97 8.08 21.90
CA GLU A 205 3.56 8.46 21.83
C GLU A 205 3.20 9.30 20.59
N GLY A 206 4.20 9.73 19.83
CA GLY A 206 4.01 10.40 18.56
C GLY A 206 3.24 9.56 17.54
N ARG A 207 2.70 10.22 16.52
CA ARG A 207 1.92 9.56 15.45
C ARG A 207 2.47 9.82 14.06
N ASN A 208 3.44 10.73 13.94
CA ASN A 208 4.16 11.02 12.71
C ASN A 208 5.49 10.26 12.68
N ILE A 209 5.71 9.43 11.67
CA ILE A 209 6.96 8.68 11.46
C ILE A 209 7.76 9.35 10.34
N ARG A 210 9.01 9.73 10.64
CA ARG A 210 9.97 10.27 9.66
C ARG A 210 10.84 9.14 9.12
N PHE A 211 10.50 8.60 7.96
CA PHE A 211 11.23 7.44 7.41
C PHE A 211 12.58 7.82 6.77
N GLY A 212 12.75 9.08 6.38
CA GLY A 212 13.82 9.53 5.48
C GLY A 212 13.66 8.96 4.06
N VAL A 213 14.63 9.17 3.18
CA VAL A 213 14.62 8.67 1.78
C VAL A 213 14.86 7.16 1.75
N ARG A 214 13.82 6.39 2.15
CA ARG A 214 13.89 4.95 2.42
C ARG A 214 12.57 4.25 2.11
N GLU A 215 12.02 4.43 0.92
CA GLU A 215 10.69 3.94 0.52
C GLU A 215 10.52 2.44 0.76
N HIS A 216 11.52 1.63 0.40
CA HIS A 216 11.46 0.18 0.59
C HIS A 216 11.36 -0.18 2.08
N ALA A 217 12.23 0.38 2.91
CA ALA A 217 12.21 0.14 4.35
C ALA A 217 10.92 0.71 4.98
N MET A 218 10.46 1.88 4.54
CA MET A 218 9.18 2.48 4.93
C MET A 218 8.02 1.50 4.70
N GLY A 219 7.91 0.91 3.51
CA GLY A 219 6.88 -0.08 3.21
C GLY A 219 6.97 -1.31 4.12
N ALA A 220 8.18 -1.86 4.31
CA ALA A 220 8.40 -3.03 5.16
C ALA A 220 8.11 -2.76 6.64
N ILE A 221 8.52 -1.60 7.16
CA ILE A 221 8.21 -1.15 8.54
C ILE A 221 6.70 -0.97 8.70
N THR A 222 6.04 -0.33 7.74
CA THR A 222 4.58 -0.12 7.75
C THR A 222 3.83 -1.45 7.75
N ASN A 223 4.31 -2.46 7.01
CA ASN A 223 3.79 -3.82 7.09
C ASN A 223 3.99 -4.45 8.48
N GLY A 224 5.17 -4.27 9.08
CA GLY A 224 5.43 -4.74 10.45
C GLY A 224 4.47 -4.13 11.48
N ILE A 225 4.20 -2.82 11.37
CA ILE A 225 3.23 -2.12 12.22
C ILE A 225 1.82 -2.68 12.01
N ALA A 226 1.40 -2.93 10.77
CA ALA A 226 0.10 -3.53 10.50
C ALA A 226 -0.01 -4.97 11.04
N ALA A 227 1.05 -5.77 10.88
CA ALA A 227 1.10 -7.15 11.33
C ALA A 227 1.11 -7.28 12.87
N HIS A 228 1.61 -6.27 13.58
CA HIS A 228 1.50 -6.18 15.04
C HIS A 228 0.04 -6.03 15.51
N GLN A 229 -0.85 -5.51 14.66
CA GLN A 229 -2.23 -5.14 14.99
C GLN A 229 -2.32 -3.98 16.00
N GLY A 230 -3.54 -3.46 16.22
CA GLY A 230 -3.76 -2.32 17.11
C GLY A 230 -3.41 -0.96 16.51
N PHE A 231 -2.91 -0.93 15.27
CA PHE A 231 -2.60 0.29 14.53
C PHE A 231 -3.20 0.24 13.12
N ARG A 232 -3.59 1.40 12.59
CA ARG A 232 -3.92 1.62 11.19
C ARG A 232 -2.77 2.40 10.55
N PRO A 233 -1.75 1.73 10.00
CA PRO A 233 -0.58 2.43 9.53
C PRO A 233 -0.76 2.97 8.10
N TYR A 234 -0.21 4.15 7.86
CA TYR A 234 -0.06 4.72 6.51
C TYR A 234 1.38 5.15 6.23
N CYS A 235 1.74 5.20 4.95
CA CYS A 235 3.02 5.75 4.53
C CYS A 235 2.88 6.49 3.20
N SER A 236 3.82 7.39 2.88
CA SER A 236 3.68 8.28 1.73
C SER A 236 5.00 8.66 1.05
N THR A 237 4.95 8.76 -0.27
CA THR A 237 6.02 9.26 -1.15
C THR A 237 5.40 9.75 -2.48
N PHE A 238 6.21 10.15 -3.46
CA PHE A 238 5.74 10.38 -4.82
C PHE A 238 5.41 9.06 -5.50
N PHE A 239 4.42 9.08 -6.38
CA PHE A 239 3.88 7.86 -6.96
C PHE A 239 4.91 7.11 -7.80
N VAL A 240 5.78 7.83 -8.49
CA VAL A 240 6.91 7.30 -9.25
C VAL A 240 7.85 6.45 -8.38
N PHE A 241 8.00 6.76 -7.09
CA PHE A 241 8.86 6.00 -6.18
C PHE A 241 8.16 4.80 -5.54
N SER A 242 6.92 4.50 -5.91
CA SER A 242 6.27 3.24 -5.57
C SER A 242 7.09 2.03 -6.05
N ASP A 243 7.88 2.20 -7.12
CA ASP A 243 8.79 1.18 -7.65
C ASP A 243 9.88 0.78 -6.66
N TYR A 244 10.42 1.72 -5.88
CA TYR A 244 11.42 1.44 -4.85
C TYR A 244 10.88 0.54 -3.73
N MET A 245 9.56 0.57 -3.50
CA MET A 245 8.90 -0.18 -2.41
C MET A 245 7.95 -1.27 -2.91
N ARG A 246 7.99 -1.59 -4.19
CA ARG A 246 7.04 -2.51 -4.84
C ARG A 246 6.99 -3.89 -4.18
N ALA A 247 8.13 -4.43 -3.75
CA ALA A 247 8.18 -5.70 -3.04
C ALA A 247 7.42 -5.64 -1.70
N ALA A 248 7.56 -4.55 -0.94
CA ALA A 248 6.83 -4.36 0.31
C ALA A 248 5.32 -4.22 0.07
N ILE A 249 4.91 -3.48 -0.97
CA ILE A 249 3.49 -3.37 -1.37
C ILE A 249 2.90 -4.75 -1.69
N ARG A 250 3.61 -5.54 -2.51
CA ARG A 250 3.19 -6.91 -2.87
C ARG A 250 3.08 -7.80 -1.63
N MET A 251 4.02 -7.69 -0.69
CA MET A 251 3.97 -8.46 0.56
C MET A 251 2.79 -8.07 1.44
N ALA A 252 2.44 -6.77 1.51
CA ALA A 252 1.24 -6.32 2.21
C ALA A 252 -0.02 -6.93 1.60
N ALA A 253 -0.11 -6.96 0.27
CA ALA A 253 -1.25 -7.53 -0.45
C ALA A 253 -1.36 -9.06 -0.26
N LEU A 254 -0.22 -9.76 -0.30
CA LEU A 254 -0.16 -11.20 -0.04
C LEU A 254 -0.60 -11.56 1.39
N MET A 255 -0.12 -10.79 2.38
CA MET A 255 -0.46 -10.98 3.79
C MET A 255 -1.81 -10.37 4.18
N LYS A 256 -2.51 -9.74 3.23
CA LYS A 256 -3.77 -9.02 3.45
C LYS A 256 -3.68 -7.94 4.54
N LEU A 257 -2.56 -7.25 4.65
CA LEU A 257 -2.36 -6.22 5.67
C LEU A 257 -3.09 -4.92 5.32
N PRO A 258 -3.81 -4.29 6.27
CA PRO A 258 -4.57 -3.06 6.07
C PRO A 258 -3.71 -1.78 6.00
N VAL A 259 -2.65 -1.80 5.18
CA VAL A 259 -1.74 -0.67 4.97
C VAL A 259 -2.34 0.34 4.01
N ILE A 260 -2.19 1.64 4.32
CA ILE A 260 -2.57 2.74 3.44
C ILE A 260 -1.31 3.34 2.81
N TYR A 261 -1.17 3.19 1.50
CA TYR A 261 -0.14 3.87 0.71
C TYR A 261 -0.72 5.15 0.13
N ILE A 262 -0.18 6.30 0.52
CA ILE A 262 -0.56 7.61 -0.01
C ILE A 262 0.50 8.04 -1.02
N PHE A 263 0.17 7.93 -2.30
CA PHE A 263 1.04 8.31 -3.39
C PHE A 263 0.55 9.61 -4.03
N THR A 264 1.42 10.60 -4.10
CA THR A 264 1.10 11.90 -4.71
C THR A 264 1.89 12.10 -6.00
N HIS A 265 1.66 13.19 -6.75
CA HIS A 265 2.43 13.48 -7.96
C HIS A 265 2.26 12.36 -9.00
N ASP A 266 1.01 12.14 -9.39
CA ASP A 266 0.53 10.88 -9.98
C ASP A 266 0.67 10.74 -11.51
N SER A 267 1.20 11.74 -12.21
CA SER A 267 1.18 11.80 -13.67
C SER A 267 2.22 12.77 -14.23
N ILE A 268 2.22 12.97 -15.55
CA ILE A 268 3.02 14.01 -16.23
C ILE A 268 2.77 15.43 -15.70
N PHE A 269 1.63 15.69 -15.04
CA PHE A 269 1.31 17.00 -14.47
C PHE A 269 2.15 17.38 -13.25
N VAL A 270 3.10 16.52 -12.86
CA VAL A 270 4.24 16.93 -12.05
C VAL A 270 4.99 18.08 -12.69
N GLY A 271 5.12 18.13 -14.02
CA GLY A 271 5.73 19.26 -14.71
C GLY A 271 7.25 19.21 -14.72
N GLU A 272 7.89 20.22 -14.16
CA GLU A 272 9.29 20.56 -14.40
C GLU A 272 10.30 19.51 -13.89
N ASP A 273 9.94 18.69 -12.90
CA ASP A 273 10.81 17.61 -12.40
C ASP A 273 11.11 16.55 -13.47
N GLY A 274 10.28 16.49 -14.52
CA GLY A 274 10.58 15.74 -15.74
C GLY A 274 10.37 14.22 -15.63
N PRO A 275 10.81 13.47 -16.66
CA PRO A 275 10.43 12.07 -16.85
C PRO A 275 10.87 11.12 -15.73
N THR A 276 11.87 11.49 -14.93
CA THR A 276 12.31 10.68 -13.78
C THR A 276 11.34 10.74 -12.60
N HIS A 277 10.42 11.72 -12.60
CA HIS A 277 9.48 11.98 -11.51
C HIS A 277 8.01 11.85 -11.94
N GLN A 278 7.76 11.58 -13.23
CA GLN A 278 6.43 11.55 -13.81
C GLN A 278 5.99 10.10 -13.99
N PRO A 279 5.01 9.62 -13.21
CA PRO A 279 4.45 8.30 -13.40
C PRO A 279 3.86 8.14 -14.80
N VAL A 280 4.09 6.96 -15.39
CA VAL A 280 3.52 6.55 -16.67
C VAL A 280 2.88 5.17 -16.53
N GLU A 281 3.63 4.18 -16.07
CA GLU A 281 3.18 2.79 -15.95
C GLU A 281 2.73 2.39 -14.53
N GLN A 282 3.04 3.22 -13.53
CA GLN A 282 2.88 2.87 -12.11
C GLN A 282 1.42 2.54 -11.76
N LEU A 283 0.45 3.22 -12.37
CA LEU A 283 -0.98 2.97 -12.11
C LEU A 283 -1.41 1.58 -12.54
N GLU A 284 -1.15 1.18 -13.78
CA GLU A 284 -1.42 -0.17 -14.28
C GLU A 284 -0.59 -1.22 -13.53
N SER A 285 0.66 -0.88 -13.24
CA SER A 285 1.59 -1.73 -12.51
C SER A 285 1.09 -2.06 -11.10
N LEU A 286 0.44 -1.14 -10.39
CA LEU A 286 -0.19 -1.41 -9.09
C LEU A 286 -1.54 -2.11 -9.24
N ARG A 287 -2.38 -1.71 -10.20
CA ARG A 287 -3.68 -2.35 -10.47
C ARG A 287 -3.55 -3.84 -10.79
N ALA A 288 -2.42 -4.25 -11.36
CA ALA A 288 -2.10 -5.65 -11.63
C ALA A 288 -1.78 -6.50 -10.38
N ILE A 289 -1.54 -5.89 -9.21
CA ILE A 289 -1.18 -6.62 -7.99
C ILE A 289 -2.46 -7.19 -7.34
N PRO A 290 -2.59 -8.52 -7.21
CA PRO A 290 -3.76 -9.11 -6.55
C PRO A 290 -3.90 -8.62 -5.11
N ASN A 291 -5.14 -8.39 -4.66
CA ASN A 291 -5.51 -7.90 -3.32
C ASN A 291 -5.02 -6.48 -2.96
N LEU A 292 -4.40 -5.74 -3.88
CA LEU A 292 -4.16 -4.31 -3.73
C LEU A 292 -5.35 -3.55 -4.33
N ARG A 293 -5.99 -2.70 -3.52
CA ARG A 293 -7.01 -1.76 -4.02
C ARG A 293 -6.31 -0.48 -4.46
N VAL A 294 -6.65 0.06 -5.62
CA VAL A 294 -6.06 1.30 -6.16
C VAL A 294 -7.17 2.31 -6.40
N ILE A 295 -7.10 3.47 -5.75
CA ILE A 295 -8.11 4.51 -5.83
C ILE A 295 -7.46 5.82 -6.30
N ARG A 296 -7.95 6.38 -7.41
CA ARG A 296 -7.46 7.63 -8.00
C ARG A 296 -8.59 8.65 -8.11
N PRO A 297 -8.89 9.41 -7.03
CA PRO A 297 -10.02 10.34 -6.98
C PRO A 297 -9.85 11.54 -7.92
N ALA A 298 -10.96 11.97 -8.53
CA ALA A 298 -11.01 13.05 -9.50
C ALA A 298 -11.01 14.47 -8.93
N ASP A 299 -11.49 14.64 -7.70
CA ASP A 299 -11.56 15.94 -7.02
C ASP A 299 -11.63 15.77 -5.49
N GLU A 300 -11.92 16.84 -4.76
CA GLU A 300 -12.01 16.81 -3.31
C GLU A 300 -13.15 15.96 -2.77
N GLU A 301 -14.30 15.90 -3.45
CA GLU A 301 -15.46 15.11 -3.01
C GLU A 301 -15.17 13.61 -3.18
N GLU A 302 -14.62 13.22 -4.33
CA GLU A 302 -14.14 11.85 -4.52
C GLU A 302 -13.02 11.48 -3.53
N THR A 303 -12.17 12.45 -3.15
CA THR A 303 -11.12 12.21 -2.14
C THR A 303 -11.71 11.91 -0.76
N ILE A 304 -12.79 12.60 -0.37
CA ILE A 304 -13.53 12.32 0.88
C ILE A 304 -14.08 10.89 0.86
N PHE A 305 -14.74 10.50 -0.24
CA PHE A 305 -15.32 9.17 -0.38
C PHE A 305 -14.25 8.07 -0.49
N ALA A 306 -13.11 8.35 -1.13
CA ALA A 306 -11.96 7.45 -1.16
C ALA A 306 -11.48 7.12 0.27
N TRP A 307 -11.33 8.12 1.13
CA TRP A 307 -10.97 7.90 2.53
C TRP A 307 -12.02 7.12 3.31
N LYS A 308 -13.31 7.37 3.05
CA LYS A 308 -14.40 6.57 3.65
C LYS A 308 -14.27 5.09 3.27
N GLU A 309 -14.01 4.80 2.01
CA GLU A 309 -13.82 3.43 1.52
C GLU A 309 -12.52 2.78 2.02
N ILE A 310 -11.44 3.57 2.15
CA ILE A 310 -10.18 3.12 2.76
C ILE A 310 -10.40 2.66 4.20
N LEU A 311 -11.16 3.43 4.99
CA LEU A 311 -11.40 3.11 6.40
C LEU A 311 -12.23 1.84 6.59
N LYS A 312 -13.16 1.55 5.68
CA LYS A 312 -13.94 0.30 5.69
C LYS A 312 -13.11 -0.94 5.36
N LYS A 313 -12.04 -0.77 4.56
CA LYS A 313 -11.19 -1.89 4.15
C LYS A 313 -10.20 -2.26 5.25
N VAL A 314 -10.58 -3.22 6.08
CA VAL A 314 -9.74 -3.79 7.16
C VAL A 314 -8.93 -5.01 6.74
N GLU A 315 -9.15 -5.52 5.53
CA GLU A 315 -8.33 -6.59 4.92
C GLU A 315 -7.70 -6.12 3.61
N GLY A 316 -6.38 -6.26 3.51
CA GLY A 316 -5.58 -5.91 2.34
C GLY A 316 -5.27 -4.41 2.22
N PRO A 317 -4.20 -4.07 1.48
CA PRO A 317 -3.74 -2.69 1.37
C PRO A 317 -4.56 -1.85 0.38
N VAL A 318 -4.45 -0.54 0.53
CA VAL A 318 -4.95 0.45 -0.44
C VAL A 318 -3.81 1.36 -0.91
N ALA A 319 -3.73 1.61 -2.21
CA ALA A 319 -2.96 2.70 -2.78
C ALA A 319 -3.92 3.84 -3.17
N LEU A 320 -3.79 4.98 -2.49
CA LEU A 320 -4.49 6.22 -2.78
C LEU A 320 -3.58 7.11 -3.65
N ILE A 321 -4.01 7.41 -4.87
CA ILE A 321 -3.22 8.07 -5.91
C ILE A 321 -3.71 9.51 -6.10
N LEU A 322 -2.83 10.50 -5.90
CA LEU A 322 -3.24 11.90 -5.70
C LEU A 322 -2.45 12.88 -6.57
N SER A 323 -3.12 13.92 -7.04
CA SER A 323 -2.58 14.95 -7.94
C SER A 323 -1.63 15.92 -7.24
N ARG A 324 -0.69 16.51 -8.01
CA ARG A 324 0.13 17.65 -7.57
C ARG A 324 -0.64 18.96 -7.72
N GLN A 325 -1.25 19.10 -8.89
CA GLN A 325 -1.98 20.26 -9.41
C GLN A 325 -3.39 20.34 -8.85
N ALA A 326 -3.92 21.56 -8.78
CA ALA A 326 -5.28 21.80 -8.34
C ALA A 326 -6.29 21.32 -9.40
N LEU A 327 -7.37 20.70 -8.92
CA LEU A 327 -8.49 20.23 -9.73
C LEU A 327 -9.75 21.01 -9.35
N PRO A 328 -10.66 21.27 -10.31
CA PRO A 328 -11.94 21.90 -10.02
C PRO A 328 -12.85 20.90 -9.30
N HIS A 329 -13.83 21.42 -8.55
CA HIS A 329 -14.99 20.60 -8.19
C HIS A 329 -15.73 20.16 -9.45
N LEU A 330 -16.07 18.88 -9.53
CA LEU A 330 -16.87 18.33 -10.62
C LEU A 330 -18.30 18.14 -10.14
N GLU A 331 -19.27 18.69 -10.89
CA GLU A 331 -20.68 18.43 -10.58
C GLU A 331 -21.02 16.96 -10.88
N LYS A 332 -21.51 16.23 -9.88
CA LYS A 332 -22.05 14.86 -10.07
C LYS A 332 -23.56 14.92 -10.06
N HIS A 333 -24.18 15.04 -11.23
CA HIS A 333 -25.62 15.27 -11.34
C HIS A 333 -26.48 14.12 -10.78
N ARG A 334 -25.92 12.91 -10.66
CA ARG A 334 -26.57 11.75 -10.01
C ARG A 334 -26.22 11.61 -8.51
N GLY A 335 -25.42 12.55 -7.98
CA GLY A 335 -24.76 12.45 -6.69
C GLY A 335 -23.58 11.46 -6.70
N ILE A 336 -22.97 11.28 -5.54
CA ILE A 336 -21.76 10.46 -5.35
C ILE A 336 -22.02 9.11 -4.68
N LYS A 337 -23.30 8.74 -4.48
CA LYS A 337 -23.70 7.51 -3.76
C LYS A 337 -23.14 6.23 -4.37
N GLU A 338 -22.86 6.25 -5.67
CA GLU A 338 -22.33 5.11 -6.43
C GLU A 338 -20.81 5.00 -6.40
N PHE A 339 -20.08 5.95 -5.80
CA PHE A 339 -18.62 5.90 -5.66
C PHE A 339 -18.10 4.54 -5.13
N PRO A 340 -18.73 3.89 -4.11
CA PRO A 340 -18.27 2.59 -3.63
C PRO A 340 -18.29 1.47 -4.67
N ARG A 341 -19.05 1.62 -5.77
CA ARG A 341 -19.09 0.68 -6.91
C ARG A 341 -17.89 0.84 -7.84
N GLY A 342 -16.96 1.76 -7.55
CA GLY A 342 -15.68 1.93 -8.23
C GLY A 342 -15.72 2.74 -9.54
N GLY A 343 -16.87 2.82 -10.19
CA GLY A 343 -17.09 3.64 -11.37
C GLY A 343 -18.56 3.99 -11.57
N TYR A 344 -18.84 5.24 -11.94
CA TYR A 344 -20.20 5.77 -11.98
C TYR A 344 -20.35 6.97 -12.93
N ILE A 345 -21.59 7.30 -13.28
CA ILE A 345 -21.91 8.40 -14.20
C ILE A 345 -21.98 9.72 -13.45
N ILE A 346 -21.24 10.73 -13.90
CA ILE A 346 -21.27 12.07 -13.31
C ILE A 346 -22.05 13.09 -14.14
N SER A 347 -22.16 12.88 -15.45
CA SER A 347 -22.90 13.76 -16.36
C SER A 347 -24.42 13.62 -16.23
N HIS A 348 -25.17 14.57 -16.79
CA HIS A 348 -26.61 14.45 -16.96
C HIS A 348 -26.99 13.23 -17.82
N GLN A 349 -28.23 12.76 -17.62
CA GLN A 349 -28.82 11.74 -18.48
C GLN A 349 -29.44 12.40 -19.73
N GLU A 350 -28.95 12.02 -20.89
CA GLU A 350 -29.51 12.42 -22.19
C GLU A 350 -30.73 11.56 -22.55
N LYS A 351 -31.72 12.16 -23.24
CA LYS A 351 -32.97 11.49 -23.63
C LYS A 351 -32.78 10.38 -24.66
N GLU A 352 -31.89 10.59 -25.63
CA GLU A 352 -31.68 9.69 -26.79
C GLU A 352 -30.50 8.72 -26.61
N GLY A 353 -29.92 8.63 -25.40
CA GLY A 353 -28.71 7.84 -25.14
C GLY A 353 -27.42 8.52 -25.64
N PRO A 354 -26.24 8.13 -25.12
CA PRO A 354 -24.98 8.77 -25.50
C PRO A 354 -24.42 8.20 -26.82
N GLN A 355 -24.04 9.08 -27.75
CA GLN A 355 -23.18 8.71 -28.88
C GLN A 355 -21.73 8.45 -28.46
N VAL A 356 -21.29 9.11 -27.38
CA VAL A 356 -19.92 9.00 -26.85
C VAL A 356 -19.96 8.75 -25.35
N VAL A 357 -19.17 7.80 -24.86
CA VAL A 357 -18.97 7.56 -23.43
C VAL A 357 -17.51 7.87 -23.09
N LEU A 358 -17.31 8.98 -22.38
CA LEU A 358 -16.02 9.47 -21.91
C LEU A 358 -15.73 8.85 -20.53
N ILE A 359 -14.72 8.01 -20.45
CA ILE A 359 -14.30 7.25 -19.29
C ILE A 359 -12.96 7.82 -18.82
N ALA A 360 -12.87 8.23 -17.57
CA ALA A 360 -11.63 8.78 -17.03
C ALA A 360 -11.46 8.44 -15.54
N SER A 361 -10.25 8.65 -15.03
CA SER A 361 -9.93 8.60 -13.60
C SER A 361 -9.11 9.83 -13.21
N GLY A 362 -9.10 10.18 -11.92
CA GLY A 362 -8.25 11.26 -11.41
C GLY A 362 -8.44 12.59 -12.14
N SER A 363 -7.34 13.28 -12.38
CA SER A 363 -7.33 14.61 -13.02
C SER A 363 -7.96 14.65 -14.41
N GLU A 364 -8.05 13.52 -15.10
CA GLU A 364 -8.55 13.46 -16.47
C GLU A 364 -10.08 13.50 -16.52
N VAL A 365 -10.78 13.27 -15.41
CA VAL A 365 -12.25 13.42 -15.36
C VAL A 365 -12.64 14.88 -15.60
N ALA A 366 -11.86 15.84 -15.09
CA ALA A 366 -12.05 17.26 -15.40
C ALA A 366 -11.84 17.57 -16.89
N ILE A 367 -10.91 16.86 -17.54
CA ILE A 367 -10.70 16.96 -18.99
C ILE A 367 -11.91 16.37 -19.74
N ALA A 368 -12.37 15.18 -19.34
CA ALA A 368 -13.54 14.52 -19.92
C ALA A 368 -14.80 15.40 -19.82
N THR A 369 -15.03 16.06 -18.69
CA THR A 369 -16.17 16.99 -18.53
C THR A 369 -16.09 18.17 -19.52
N LYS A 370 -14.90 18.74 -19.74
CA LYS A 370 -14.71 19.81 -20.73
C LYS A 370 -14.88 19.32 -22.16
N VAL A 371 -14.36 18.13 -22.48
CA VAL A 371 -14.60 17.46 -23.78
C VAL A 371 -16.10 17.32 -24.02
N ASN A 372 -16.85 16.86 -23.02
CA ASN A 372 -18.30 16.69 -23.13
C ASN A 372 -19.04 18.00 -23.46
N LEU A 373 -18.61 19.12 -22.88
CA LEU A 373 -19.17 20.44 -23.18
C LEU A 373 -18.93 20.84 -24.64
N ILE A 374 -17.72 20.60 -25.16
CA ILE A 374 -17.38 20.87 -26.57
C ILE A 374 -18.22 19.98 -27.50
N LEU A 375 -18.36 18.69 -27.20
CA LEU A 375 -19.18 17.77 -28.00
C LEU A 375 -20.65 18.22 -28.03
N LYS A 376 -21.20 18.66 -26.90
CA LYS A 376 -22.58 19.15 -26.79
C LYS A 376 -22.84 20.37 -27.68
N VAL A 377 -21.89 21.31 -27.75
CA VAL A 377 -21.98 22.47 -28.67
C VAL A 377 -22.01 22.03 -30.14
N ASN A 378 -21.40 20.89 -30.46
CA ASN A 378 -21.39 20.30 -31.80
C ASN A 378 -22.56 19.32 -32.04
N GLY A 379 -23.57 19.31 -31.17
CA GLY A 379 -24.76 18.45 -31.33
C GLY A 379 -24.51 16.97 -31.06
N ILE A 380 -23.41 16.60 -30.40
CA ILE A 380 -23.07 15.21 -30.08
C ILE A 380 -23.44 14.93 -28.62
N THR A 381 -24.22 13.87 -28.38
CA THR A 381 -24.58 13.46 -27.02
C THR A 381 -23.45 12.67 -26.37
N GLY A 382 -22.94 13.16 -25.23
CA GLY A 382 -21.86 12.52 -24.50
C GLY A 382 -22.21 12.23 -23.05
N ARG A 383 -21.65 11.15 -22.53
CA ARG A 383 -21.73 10.75 -21.12
C ARG A 383 -20.33 10.78 -20.50
N VAL A 384 -20.21 11.30 -19.29
CA VAL A 384 -18.96 11.27 -18.52
C VAL A 384 -19.08 10.25 -17.38
N VAL A 385 -18.13 9.32 -17.34
CA VAL A 385 -18.00 8.27 -16.35
C VAL A 385 -16.69 8.47 -15.59
N SER A 386 -16.78 8.64 -14.28
CA SER A 386 -15.62 8.62 -13.38
C SER A 386 -15.39 7.20 -12.89
N ILE A 387 -14.18 6.67 -13.07
CA ILE A 387 -13.77 5.34 -12.59
C ILE A 387 -12.51 5.49 -11.71
N PRO A 388 -12.67 5.93 -10.45
CA PRO A 388 -11.55 6.07 -9.52
C PRO A 388 -10.98 4.72 -9.05
N ASP A 389 -11.77 3.65 -9.05
CA ASP A 389 -11.38 2.30 -8.60
C ASP A 389 -11.86 1.25 -9.61
N ARG A 390 -11.01 1.01 -10.61
CA ARG A 390 -11.33 0.16 -11.76
C ARG A 390 -11.56 -1.29 -11.35
N GLU A 391 -10.77 -1.80 -10.42
CA GLU A 391 -10.84 -3.19 -9.99
C GLU A 391 -12.14 -3.47 -9.24
N GLU A 392 -12.64 -2.52 -8.44
CA GLU A 392 -13.97 -2.62 -7.83
C GLU A 392 -15.09 -2.48 -8.86
N PHE A 393 -14.95 -1.57 -9.83
CA PHE A 393 -15.92 -1.43 -10.92
C PHE A 393 -16.10 -2.72 -11.74
N LEU A 394 -14.99 -3.40 -12.06
CA LEU A 394 -14.99 -4.66 -12.79
C LEU A 394 -15.60 -5.84 -12.02
N ARG A 395 -15.71 -5.72 -10.68
CA ARG A 395 -16.36 -6.73 -9.83
C ARG A 395 -17.87 -6.54 -9.74
N GLN A 396 -18.39 -5.41 -10.20
CA GLN A 396 -19.83 -5.16 -10.17
C GLN A 396 -20.56 -6.11 -11.12
N GLU A 397 -21.86 -6.26 -10.89
CA GLU A 397 -22.72 -7.02 -11.78
C GLU A 397 -22.67 -6.46 -13.21
N LYS A 398 -22.63 -7.35 -14.21
CA LYS A 398 -22.57 -6.98 -15.63
C LYS A 398 -23.64 -5.95 -16.01
N LYS A 399 -24.85 -6.08 -15.46
CA LYS A 399 -25.95 -5.13 -15.67
C LYS A 399 -25.56 -3.69 -15.30
N TYR A 400 -24.87 -3.50 -14.18
CA TYR A 400 -24.41 -2.19 -13.74
C TYR A 400 -23.29 -1.65 -14.63
N ILE A 401 -22.32 -2.50 -14.98
CA ILE A 401 -21.23 -2.12 -15.90
C ILE A 401 -21.81 -1.69 -17.26
N ASP A 402 -22.73 -2.47 -17.82
CA ASP A 402 -23.40 -2.15 -19.09
C ASP A 402 -24.25 -0.86 -18.98
N GLU A 403 -24.93 -0.63 -17.86
CA GLU A 403 -25.66 0.62 -17.61
C GLU A 403 -24.72 1.82 -17.63
N VAL A 404 -23.59 1.75 -16.92
CA VAL A 404 -22.62 2.84 -16.80
C VAL A 404 -21.95 3.12 -18.15
N LEU A 405 -21.45 2.07 -18.81
CA LEU A 405 -20.72 2.17 -20.08
C LEU A 405 -21.61 2.42 -21.30
N GLY A 406 -22.93 2.42 -21.13
CA GLY A 406 -23.87 2.71 -22.21
C GLY A 406 -23.90 1.63 -23.31
N PRO A 407 -24.63 1.91 -24.41
CA PRO A 407 -24.83 0.93 -25.47
C PRO A 407 -23.51 0.65 -26.21
N LYS A 408 -23.41 -0.54 -26.82
CA LYS A 408 -22.14 -1.03 -27.41
C LYS A 408 -21.69 -0.28 -28.66
N ASP A 409 -22.62 0.36 -29.35
CA ASP A 409 -22.41 1.15 -30.57
C ASP A 409 -21.95 2.58 -30.30
N ALA A 410 -22.06 3.05 -29.05
CA ALA A 410 -21.46 4.30 -28.61
C ALA A 410 -19.92 4.23 -28.70
N LEU A 411 -19.30 5.33 -29.11
CA LEU A 411 -17.85 5.47 -29.11
C LEU A 411 -17.36 5.57 -27.66
N ARG A 412 -16.62 4.56 -27.19
CA ARG A 412 -16.02 4.58 -25.84
C ARG A 412 -14.65 5.24 -25.89
N VAL A 413 -14.48 6.33 -25.14
CA VAL A 413 -13.23 7.08 -25.09
C VAL A 413 -12.65 6.99 -23.70
N VAL A 414 -11.43 6.48 -23.55
CA VAL A 414 -10.76 6.45 -22.25
C VAL A 414 -9.66 7.51 -22.21
N ILE A 415 -9.62 8.29 -21.13
CA ILE A 415 -8.66 9.38 -20.92
C ILE A 415 -7.96 9.15 -19.57
N GLU A 416 -6.68 8.80 -19.58
CA GLU A 416 -5.87 8.64 -18.37
C GLU A 416 -4.42 9.02 -18.65
N ALA A 417 -3.83 9.91 -17.86
CA ALA A 417 -2.45 10.40 -18.03
C ALA A 417 -1.40 9.40 -17.51
N ASN A 418 -1.59 8.12 -17.86
CA ASN A 418 -0.77 6.95 -17.58
C ASN A 418 -0.91 5.99 -18.79
N THR A 419 -0.18 4.88 -18.81
CA THR A 419 -0.47 3.75 -19.71
C THR A 419 -1.82 3.14 -19.36
N GLY A 420 -2.49 2.51 -20.33
CA GLY A 420 -3.88 2.09 -20.15
C GLY A 420 -4.22 0.66 -20.58
N GLN A 421 -3.29 -0.29 -20.57
CA GLN A 421 -3.53 -1.65 -21.08
C GLN A 421 -4.72 -2.34 -20.39
N GLY A 422 -4.96 -2.09 -19.11
CA GLY A 422 -6.08 -2.69 -18.39
C GLY A 422 -7.43 -2.08 -18.76
N TRP A 423 -7.49 -0.95 -19.48
CA TRP A 423 -8.77 -0.36 -19.90
C TRP A 423 -9.41 -1.08 -21.08
N TYR A 424 -8.64 -1.80 -21.89
CA TYR A 424 -9.18 -2.49 -23.09
C TYR A 424 -10.30 -3.50 -22.77
N GLN A 425 -10.36 -4.02 -21.54
CA GLN A 425 -11.45 -4.91 -21.11
C GLN A 425 -12.81 -4.19 -20.95
N LEU A 426 -12.82 -2.85 -20.85
CA LEU A 426 -14.03 -2.02 -20.75
C LEU A 426 -14.43 -1.39 -22.10
N LEU A 427 -13.58 -1.51 -23.12
CA LEU A 427 -13.79 -0.90 -24.43
C LEU A 427 -14.68 -1.78 -25.33
N SER A 428 -15.31 -1.15 -26.32
CA SER A 428 -16.00 -1.81 -27.43
C SER A 428 -15.13 -1.74 -28.70
N ASP A 429 -15.55 -2.38 -29.79
CA ASP A 429 -14.85 -2.28 -31.09
C ASP A 429 -14.75 -0.83 -31.58
N ARG A 430 -15.71 0.01 -31.19
CA ARG A 430 -15.68 1.46 -31.42
C ARG A 430 -15.09 2.17 -30.20
N HIS A 431 -13.76 2.31 -30.18
CA HIS A 431 -13.07 3.01 -29.10
C HIS A 431 -12.02 4.00 -29.57
N TYR A 432 -11.70 4.94 -28.68
CA TYR A 432 -10.56 5.84 -28.78
C TYR A 432 -9.87 5.90 -27.41
N THR A 433 -8.55 6.01 -27.39
CA THR A 433 -7.77 6.03 -26.15
C THR A 433 -6.82 7.22 -26.13
N VAL A 434 -6.73 7.88 -24.99
CA VAL A 434 -5.81 8.99 -24.72
C VAL A 434 -4.98 8.59 -23.51
N PHE A 435 -3.82 8.00 -23.80
CA PHE A 435 -2.88 7.44 -22.84
C PHE A 435 -1.47 7.95 -23.08
N MET A 436 -0.62 7.80 -22.08
CA MET A 436 0.82 7.94 -22.24
C MET A 436 1.40 6.69 -22.91
N ASN A 437 2.12 6.87 -24.01
CA ASN A 437 2.82 5.80 -24.76
C ASN A 437 4.35 5.95 -24.75
N SER A 438 4.86 6.87 -23.94
CA SER A 438 6.28 7.17 -23.78
C SER A 438 6.51 7.79 -22.40
N PHE A 439 7.76 7.86 -21.95
CA PHE A 439 8.10 8.70 -20.80
C PHE A 439 7.75 10.17 -21.06
N GLY A 440 7.57 10.93 -19.99
CA GLY A 440 7.26 12.36 -20.07
C GLY A 440 8.45 13.24 -20.46
N LYS A 441 8.35 14.54 -20.17
CA LYS A 441 9.35 15.57 -20.49
C LYS A 441 9.40 16.59 -19.35
N SER A 442 10.53 17.30 -19.22
CA SER A 442 10.63 18.43 -18.29
C SER A 442 10.09 19.68 -18.98
N ALA A 443 8.88 20.09 -18.60
CA ALA A 443 8.24 21.34 -19.02
C ALA A 443 7.06 21.65 -18.08
N PRO A 444 6.51 22.89 -18.08
CA PRO A 444 5.29 23.19 -17.34
C PRO A 444 4.13 22.27 -17.70
N ALA A 445 3.31 21.90 -16.72
CA ALA A 445 2.22 20.92 -16.87
C ALA A 445 1.27 21.20 -18.05
N GLN A 446 0.97 22.47 -18.33
CA GLN A 446 0.12 22.86 -19.46
C GLN A 446 0.78 22.57 -20.81
N GLN A 447 2.10 22.81 -20.94
CA GLN A 447 2.83 22.49 -22.17
C GLN A 447 2.93 20.97 -22.37
N LEU A 448 3.08 20.21 -21.29
CA LEU A 448 3.03 18.75 -21.34
C LEU A 448 1.66 18.24 -21.77
N ALA A 449 0.58 18.83 -21.24
CA ALA A 449 -0.79 18.48 -21.64
C ALA A 449 -1.00 18.68 -23.15
N GLU A 450 -0.58 19.84 -23.67
CA GLU A 450 -0.63 20.20 -25.08
C GLU A 450 0.20 19.21 -25.93
N TYR A 451 1.44 18.95 -25.53
CA TYR A 451 2.36 18.07 -26.27
C TYR A 451 1.86 16.62 -26.34
N PHE A 452 1.38 16.08 -25.22
CA PHE A 452 0.90 14.69 -25.15
C PHE A 452 -0.58 14.51 -25.52
N GLY A 453 -1.28 15.58 -25.89
CA GLY A 453 -2.66 15.52 -26.37
C GLY A 453 -3.74 15.45 -25.28
N PHE A 454 -3.40 15.79 -24.03
CA PHE A 454 -4.33 15.86 -22.89
C PHE A 454 -5.04 17.23 -22.81
N THR A 455 -5.51 17.74 -23.94
CA THR A 455 -6.27 18.99 -24.02
C THR A 455 -7.70 18.72 -24.47
N PRO A 456 -8.72 19.32 -23.84
CA PRO A 456 -10.11 19.09 -24.22
C PRO A 456 -10.38 19.29 -25.72
N GLU A 457 -9.75 20.30 -26.33
CA GLU A 457 -9.94 20.68 -27.73
C GLU A 457 -9.44 19.59 -28.69
N LYS A 458 -8.20 19.12 -28.52
CA LYS A 458 -7.65 18.03 -29.35
C LYS A 458 -8.44 16.73 -29.21
N ILE A 459 -8.84 16.39 -27.98
CA ILE A 459 -9.61 15.18 -27.72
C ILE A 459 -10.99 15.27 -28.38
N ALA A 460 -11.71 16.38 -28.18
CA ALA A 460 -13.03 16.60 -28.78
C ALA A 460 -12.96 16.60 -30.31
N GLN A 461 -11.97 17.29 -30.91
CA GLN A 461 -11.77 17.28 -32.36
C GLN A 461 -11.55 15.87 -32.90
N LYS A 462 -10.74 15.06 -32.21
CA LYS A 462 -10.51 13.68 -32.63
C LYS A 462 -11.77 12.82 -32.53
N ILE A 463 -12.58 13.01 -31.47
CA ILE A 463 -13.86 12.32 -31.31
C ILE A 463 -14.83 12.69 -32.45
N ILE A 464 -14.95 13.97 -32.79
CA ILE A 464 -15.81 14.45 -33.89
C ILE A 464 -15.41 13.81 -35.22
N GLN A 465 -14.12 13.58 -35.47
CA GLN A 465 -13.63 12.91 -36.68
C GLN A 465 -13.92 11.41 -36.73
N LEU A 466 -14.21 10.77 -35.59
CA LEU A 466 -14.44 9.32 -35.48
C LEU A 466 -15.93 8.94 -35.50
N LEU A 467 -16.81 9.93 -35.36
CA LEU A 467 -18.26 9.80 -35.49
C LEU A 467 -18.66 10.09 -36.93
#